data_AF-A0AAU8CQ32-F1
#
_entry.id   AF-A0AAU8CQ32-F1
#
_cell.length_a   1.000
_cell.length_b   1.000
_cell.length_c   1.000
_cell.angle_alpha   90.00
_cell.angle_beta   90.00
_cell.angle_gamma   90.00
#
_symmetry.space_group_name_H-M   'P 1'
#
loop_
_entity.id
_entity.type
_entity.pdbx_description
1 polymer ?
#
loop_
_entity_poly.entity_id
_entity_poly.type
_entity_poly.pdbx_seq_one_letter_code
_entity_poly.pdbx_strand_id
1 'polypeptide(L)'
;MSFFASRWRGEVPLDRLFWRDMVLVGTALNLLTTAAAILLLGLKTPMAIVLAVFLSPLPYNIFLFAAVWRTADTAGTAKAAFFRSAALLWFVVATII
;
A
#
# COMPACT_ATOMS: atom_id res chain seq x y z
N MET A 1 -19.18 8.61 5.01
CA MET A 1 -18.25 8.85 3.87
C MET A 1 -17.44 7.58 3.62
N SER A 2 -17.13 7.25 2.36
CA SER A 2 -16.41 6.00 2.03
C SER A 2 -14.93 6.07 2.46
N PHE A 3 -14.39 4.94 2.91
CA PHE A 3 -13.00 4.80 3.40
C PHE A 3 -11.94 5.33 2.41
N PHE A 4 -12.15 5.09 1.12
CA PHE A 4 -11.26 5.54 0.06
C PHE A 4 -11.36 7.05 -0.17
N ALA A 5 -12.58 7.58 -0.19
CA ALA A 5 -12.79 8.99 -0.52
C ALA A 5 -12.22 9.93 0.55
N SER A 6 -12.26 9.54 1.83
CA SER A 6 -11.68 10.36 2.91
C SER A 6 -10.16 10.47 2.83
N ARG A 7 -9.48 9.38 2.45
CA ARG A 7 -8.02 9.37 2.25
C ARG A 7 -7.60 10.13 1.02
N TRP A 8 -8.34 9.97 -0.07
CA TRP A 8 -8.06 10.67 -1.32
C TRP A 8 -8.20 12.19 -1.20
N ARG A 9 -9.18 12.66 -0.41
CA ARG A 9 -9.39 14.10 -0.17
C ARG A 9 -8.42 14.70 0.86
N GLY A 10 -7.54 13.90 1.47
CA GLY A 10 -6.62 14.38 2.50
C GLY A 10 -7.30 14.71 3.84
N GLU A 11 -8.49 14.15 4.10
CA GLU A 11 -9.21 14.33 5.37
C GLU A 11 -8.53 13.54 6.52
N VAL A 12 -7.66 12.59 6.19
CA VAL A 12 -6.87 11.81 7.15
C VAL A 12 -5.50 12.47 7.31
N PRO A 13 -5.01 12.68 8.55
CA PRO A 13 -3.68 13.23 8.80
C PRO A 13 -2.59 12.43 8.07
N LEU A 14 -1.65 13.13 7.43
CA LEU A 14 -0.57 12.52 6.63
C LEU A 14 0.21 11.45 7.41
N ASP A 15 0.50 11.71 8.69
CA ASP A 15 1.20 10.76 9.57
C ASP A 15 0.41 9.46 9.73
N ARG A 16 -0.91 9.55 9.93
CA ARG A 16 -1.78 8.38 10.10
C ARG A 16 -1.95 7.62 8.78
N LEU A 17 -2.10 8.33 7.68
CA LEU A 17 -2.20 7.75 6.34
C LEU A 17 -0.92 6.96 6.00
N PHE A 18 0.25 7.53 6.27
CA PHE A 18 1.53 6.89 6.01
C PHE A 18 1.79 5.72 6.97
N TRP A 19 1.84 5.96 8.29
CA TRP A 19 2.28 4.93 9.23
C TRP A 19 1.29 3.79 9.40
N ARG A 20 0.00 4.11 9.54
CA ARG A 20 -1.01 3.09 9.83
C ARG A 20 -1.50 2.42 8.54
N ASP A 21 -1.90 3.22 7.56
CA ASP A 21 -2.61 2.64 6.41
C ASP A 21 -1.62 2.11 5.36
N MET A 22 -0.53 2.84 5.08
CA MET A 22 0.51 2.42 4.14
C MET A 22 1.47 1.42 4.78
N VAL A 23 2.24 1.84 5.80
CA VAL A 23 3.29 0.98 6.36
C VAL A 23 2.70 -0.24 7.09
N LEU A 24 1.82 -0.06 8.07
CA LEU A 24 1.31 -1.19 8.86
C LEU A 24 0.32 -2.06 8.07
N VAL A 25 -0.80 -1.48 7.59
CA VAL A 25 -1.86 -2.26 6.93
C VAL A 25 -1.41 -2.78 5.57
N GLY A 26 -0.72 -1.97 4.76
CA GLY A 26 -0.20 -2.41 3.47
C GLY A 26 0.79 -3.57 3.61
N THR A 27 1.73 -3.49 4.56
CA THR A 27 2.70 -4.58 4.78
C THR A 27 2.02 -5.85 5.30
N ALA A 28 1.07 -5.72 6.23
CA ALA A 28 0.31 -6.87 6.72
C ALA A 28 -0.47 -7.55 5.57
N LEU A 29 -1.08 -6.77 4.67
CA LEU A 29 -1.76 -7.32 3.50
C LEU A 29 -0.81 -8.05 2.56
N ASN A 30 0.33 -7.44 2.20
CA ASN A 30 1.34 -8.11 1.36
C ASN A 30 1.79 -9.44 1.97
N LEU A 31 2.14 -9.46 3.26
CA LEU A 31 2.56 -10.70 3.94
C LEU A 31 1.46 -11.77 3.93
N LEU A 32 0.20 -11.39 4.17
CA LEU A 32 -0.92 -12.33 4.15
C LEU A 32 -1.16 -12.89 2.74
N THR A 33 -1.11 -12.07 1.70
CA THR A 33 -1.30 -12.53 0.32
C THR A 33 -0.13 -13.36 -0.18
N THR A 34 1.09 -13.05 0.23
CA THR A 34 2.29 -13.83 -0.10
C THR A 34 2.25 -15.18 0.60
N ALA A 35 1.90 -15.23 1.88
CA ALA A 35 1.67 -16.50 2.59
C ALA A 35 0.57 -17.33 1.91
N ALA A 36 -0.56 -16.70 1.54
CA ALA A 36 -1.64 -17.37 0.82
C ALA A 36 -1.17 -17.90 -0.56
N ALA A 37 -0.40 -17.12 -1.32
CA ALA A 37 0.15 -17.54 -2.61
C ALA A 37 1.08 -18.76 -2.47
N ILE A 38 1.95 -18.78 -1.46
CA ILE A 38 2.82 -19.92 -1.15
C ILE A 38 1.99 -21.16 -0.80
N LEU A 39 0.94 -21.02 0.01
CA LEU A 39 0.04 -22.13 0.34
C LEU A 39 -0.65 -22.67 -0.93
N LEU A 40 -1.16 -21.79 -1.79
CA LEU A 40 -1.83 -22.17 -3.04
C LEU A 40 -0.88 -22.90 -4.01
N LEU A 41 0.40 -22.50 -4.06
CA LEU A 41 1.44 -23.24 -4.80
C LEU A 41 1.65 -24.64 -4.25
N GLY A 42 1.70 -24.80 -2.92
CA GLY A 42 1.78 -26.10 -2.25
C GLY A 42 0.59 -27.01 -2.58
N LEU A 43 -0.60 -26.41 -2.73
CA LEU A 43 -1.82 -27.09 -3.18
C LEU A 43 -1.87 -27.37 -4.68
N LYS A 44 -0.82 -27.04 -5.45
CA LYS A 44 -0.74 -27.17 -6.91
C LYS A 44 -1.88 -26.46 -7.64
N THR A 45 -2.33 -25.34 -7.07
CA THR A 45 -3.39 -24.49 -7.66
C THR A 45 -2.92 -23.91 -9.00
N PRO A 46 -3.82 -23.68 -9.98
CA PRO A 46 -3.47 -22.99 -11.21
C PRO A 46 -2.70 -21.69 -10.97
N MET A 47 -1.60 -21.49 -11.72
CA MET A 47 -0.71 -20.34 -11.56
C MET A 47 -1.44 -19.00 -11.69
N ALA A 48 -2.45 -18.91 -12.55
CA ALA A 48 -3.26 -17.70 -12.70
C ALA A 48 -3.93 -17.26 -11.38
N ILE A 49 -4.39 -18.21 -10.56
CA ILE A 49 -5.02 -17.93 -9.26
C ILE A 49 -3.96 -17.50 -8.24
N VAL A 50 -2.81 -18.17 -8.23
CA VAL A 50 -1.68 -17.80 -7.35
C VAL A 50 -1.26 -16.35 -7.63
N LEU A 51 -1.08 -16.00 -8.91
CA LEU A 51 -0.73 -14.64 -9.32
C LEU A 51 -1.83 -13.64 -8.98
N ALA A 52 -3.10 -13.99 -9.18
CA ALA A 52 -4.21 -13.10 -8.83
C ALA A 52 -4.24 -12.79 -7.32
N VAL A 53 -3.96 -13.77 -6.46
CA VAL A 53 -3.89 -13.57 -5.01
C VAL A 53 -2.64 -12.76 -4.63
N PHE A 54 -1.47 -13.11 -5.17
CA PHE A 54 -0.21 -12.40 -4.90
C PHE A 54 -0.28 -10.93 -5.33
N LEU A 55 -0.88 -10.64 -6.49
CA LEU A 55 -1.00 -9.28 -7.03
C LEU A 55 -2.23 -8.53 -6.50
N SER A 56 -3.09 -9.16 -5.68
CA SER A 56 -4.29 -8.53 -5.15
C SER A 56 -4.07 -7.28 -4.27
N PRO A 57 -2.94 -7.11 -3.54
CA PRO A 57 -2.67 -5.88 -2.81
C PRO A 57 -2.24 -4.71 -3.71
N LEU A 58 -1.79 -4.95 -4.94
CA LEU A 58 -1.22 -3.89 -5.80
C LEU A 58 -2.18 -2.70 -5.99
N PRO A 59 -3.47 -2.89 -6.32
CA PRO A 59 -4.41 -1.77 -6.43
C PRO A 59 -4.50 -0.93 -5.14
N TYR A 60 -4.44 -1.58 -3.97
CA TYR A 60 -4.47 -0.90 -2.68
C TYR A 60 -3.16 -0.14 -2.40
N ASN A 61 -2.01 -0.74 -2.68
CA ASN A 61 -0.70 -0.12 -2.50
C ASN A 61 -0.55 1.11 -3.42
N ILE A 62 -1.00 1.02 -4.68
CA ILE A 62 -1.01 2.13 -5.64
C ILE A 62 -1.90 3.28 -5.12
N PHE A 63 -3.10 2.95 -4.63
CA PHE A 63 -4.01 3.94 -4.09
C PHE A 63 -3.40 4.70 -2.91
N LEU A 64 -2.81 3.99 -1.94
CA LEU A 64 -2.18 4.61 -0.78
C LEU A 64 -0.97 5.45 -1.16
N PHE A 65 -0.12 4.95 -2.06
CA PHE A 65 1.02 5.71 -2.58
C PHE A 65 0.57 7.04 -3.19
N ALA A 66 -0.45 7.01 -4.07
CA ALA A 66 -1.00 8.20 -4.69
C ALA A 66 -1.65 9.16 -3.66
N ALA A 67 -2.38 8.62 -2.68
CA ALA A 67 -3.01 9.41 -1.62
C ALA A 67 -1.97 10.11 -0.73
N VAL A 68 -0.87 9.43 -0.37
CA VAL A 68 0.22 10.03 0.40
C VAL A 68 0.90 11.13 -0.40
N TRP A 69 1.22 10.90 -1.66
CA TRP A 69 1.86 11.90 -2.51
C TRP A 69 1.02 13.16 -2.72
N ARG A 70 -0.29 13.00 -2.85
CA ARG A 70 -1.27 14.09 -2.97
C ARG A 70 -1.45 14.86 -1.67
N THR A 71 -1.52 14.16 -0.54
CA THR A 71 -1.67 14.79 0.79
C THR A 71 -0.36 15.44 1.25
N ALA A 72 0.78 14.94 0.77
CA ALA A 72 2.08 15.54 1.05
C ALA A 72 2.23 16.94 0.43
N ASP A 73 1.58 17.25 -0.70
CA ASP A 73 1.62 18.60 -1.31
C ASP A 73 1.06 19.69 -0.41
N THR A 74 0.15 19.33 0.50
CA THR A 74 -0.45 20.29 1.44
C THR A 74 0.37 20.43 2.72
N ALA A 75 1.36 19.56 2.94
CA ALA A 75 2.33 19.69 4.01
C ALA A 75 3.55 20.47 3.51
N GLY A 76 4.11 21.36 4.33
CA GLY A 76 5.28 22.18 3.94
C GLY A 76 6.42 21.38 3.31
N THR A 77 7.20 22.03 2.45
CA THR A 77 8.18 21.43 1.51
C THR A 77 9.10 20.36 2.10
N ALA A 78 9.63 20.57 3.30
CA ALA A 78 10.52 19.61 3.95
C ALA A 78 9.79 18.31 4.37
N LYS A 79 8.58 18.42 4.94
CA LYS A 79 7.76 17.26 5.32
C LYS A 79 7.26 16.52 4.08
N ALA A 80 6.85 17.27 3.05
CA ALA A 80 6.41 16.70 1.78
C ALA A 80 7.48 15.81 1.15
N ALA A 81 8.73 16.29 1.09
CA ALA A 81 9.86 15.55 0.54
C ALA A 81 10.12 14.24 1.29
N PHE A 82 10.11 14.28 2.63
CA PHE A 82 10.31 13.10 3.47
C PHE A 82 9.23 12.03 3.24
N PHE A 83 7.94 12.40 3.29
CA PHE A 83 6.87 11.42 3.11
C PHE A 83 6.83 10.85 1.70
N ARG A 84 7.20 11.64 0.68
CA ARG A 84 7.26 11.15 -0.71
C ARG A 84 8.37 10.14 -0.94
N SER A 85 9.58 10.42 -0.44
CA SER A 85 10.71 9.49 -0.57
C SER A 85 10.45 8.22 0.23
N ALA A 86 9.92 8.34 1.45
CA ALA A 86 9.55 7.20 2.27
C ALA A 86 8.42 6.36 1.64
N ALA A 87 7.41 7.01 1.04
CA ALA A 87 6.34 6.34 0.31
C ALA A 87 6.85 5.60 -0.93
N LEU A 88 7.78 6.19 -1.67
CA LEU A 88 8.42 5.55 -2.82
C LEU A 88 9.23 4.32 -2.40
N LEU A 89 10.05 4.46 -1.36
CA LEU A 89 10.84 3.36 -0.82
C LEU A 89 9.91 2.21 -0.36
N TRP A 90 8.87 2.53 0.40
CA TRP A 90 7.90 1.54 0.85
C TRP A 90 7.20 0.85 -0.34
N PHE A 91 6.80 1.60 -1.37
CA PHE A 91 6.10 1.04 -2.53
C PHE A 91 6.97 0.05 -3.31
N VAL A 92 8.26 0.36 -3.46
CA VAL A 92 9.24 -0.55 -4.08
C VAL A 92 9.35 -1.83 -3.25
N VAL A 93 9.53 -1.72 -1.93
CA VAL A 93 9.62 -2.87 -1.02
C VAL A 93 8.33 -3.71 -1.06
N ALA A 94 7.17 -3.05 -1.00
CA ALA A 94 5.85 -3.68 -1.04
C ALA A 94 5.51 -4.36 -2.38
N THR A 95 6.25 -4.05 -3.45
CA THR A 95 6.08 -4.73 -4.76
C THR A 95 6.90 -6.02 -4.83
N ILE A 96 7.90 -6.16 -3.97
CA ILE A 96 8.81 -7.32 -3.93
C ILE A 96 8.32 -8.38 -2.93
N ILE A 97 7.70 -7.95 -1.84
CA ILE A 97 7.14 -8.80 -0.77
C ILE A 97 5.79 -9.37 -1.20
#